data_AF-A0AAD6XVB4-F1
#
_entry.id   AF-A0AAD6XVB4-F1
#
_cell.length_a   1.000
_cell.length_b   1.000
_cell.length_c   1.000
_cell.angle_alpha   90.00
_cell.angle_beta   90.00
_cell.angle_gamma   90.00
#
_symmetry.space_group_name_H-M   'P 1'
#
loop_
_entity.id
_entity.type
_entity.pdbx_description
1 polymer ?
#
loop_
_entity_poly.entity_id
_entity_poly.type
_entity_poly.pdbx_seq_one_letter_code
_entity_poly.pdbx_strand_id
1 'polypeptide(L)' 'MTKRWSTTLGIWGVGAGSAVFLLLSVTPLVRREVLLKVPLLNTYYEDKTPACDKPF' A
#
# COMPACT_ATOMS: atom_id res chain seq x y z
N MET A 1 20.05 -17.59 -21.11
CA MET A 1 20.75 -16.50 -20.39
C MET A 1 19.84 -15.62 -19.51
N THR A 2 18.51 -15.64 -19.66
CA THR A 2 17.58 -14.73 -18.96
C THR A 2 17.35 -15.02 -17.46
N LYS A 3 17.56 -16.26 -17.01
CA LYS A 3 17.31 -16.68 -15.60
C LYS A 3 18.23 -16.03 -14.55
N ARG A 4 19.37 -15.48 -14.94
CA ARG A 4 20.32 -14.88 -13.98
C ARG A 4 19.85 -13.53 -13.44
N TRP A 5 19.11 -12.78 -14.25
CA TRP A 5 18.65 -11.44 -13.89
C TRP A 5 17.22 -11.43 -13.32
N SER A 6 16.47 -12.52 -13.47
CA SER A 6 15.07 -12.59 -13.00
C SER A 6 14.95 -12.37 -11.49
N THR A 7 15.86 -12.93 -10.69
CA THR A 7 15.87 -12.73 -9.23
C THR A 7 16.16 -11.28 -8.87
N THR A 8 17.16 -10.67 -9.50
CA THR A 8 17.49 -9.25 -9.26
C THR A 8 16.35 -8.34 -9.67
N LEU A 9 15.72 -8.60 -10.81
CA LEU A 9 14.59 -7.82 -11.31
C LEU A 9 13.37 -7.97 -10.38
N GLY A 10 13.14 -9.17 -9.84
CA GLY A 10 12.12 -9.41 -8.83
C GLY A 10 12.36 -8.60 -7.56
N ILE A 11 13.59 -8.61 -7.03
CA ILE A 11 13.95 -7.83 -5.84
C ILE A 11 13.77 -6.33 -6.08
N TRP A 12 14.24 -5.81 -7.22
CA TRP A 12 14.05 -4.41 -7.59
C TRP A 12 12.57 -4.05 -7.80
N GLY A 13 11.79 -4.96 -8.39
CA GLY A 13 10.35 -4.78 -8.55
C GLY A 13 9.62 -4.70 -7.21
N VAL A 14 9.97 -5.56 -6.25
CA VAL A 14 9.43 -5.50 -4.88
C VAL A 14 9.83 -4.18 -4.23
N GLY A 15 11.12 -3.81 -4.27
CA GLY A 15 11.61 -2.57 -3.66
C GLY A 15 10.95 -1.31 -4.24
N ALA A 16 10.91 -1.19 -5.56
CA ALA A 16 10.28 -0.07 -6.24
C ALA A 16 8.76 -0.04 -5.99
N GLY A 17 8.08 -1.18 -6.05
CA GLY A 17 6.66 -1.31 -5.74
C GLY A 17 6.35 -0.88 -4.30
N SER A 18 7.13 -1.33 -3.33
CA SER A 18 7.00 -0.92 -1.93
C SER A 18 7.21 0.59 -1.76
N ALA A 19 8.19 1.19 -2.44
CA ALA A 19 8.41 2.63 -2.39
C ALA A 19 7.21 3.41 -2.96
N VAL A 20 6.63 2.97 -4.07
CA VAL A 20 5.41 3.57 -4.64
C VAL A 20 4.24 3.48 -3.67
N PHE A 21 4.00 2.31 -3.07
CA PHE A 21 2.94 2.16 -2.07
C PHE A 21 3.16 3.03 -0.84
N LEU A 22 4.41 3.17 -0.38
CA LEU A 22 4.74 4.04 0.75
C LEU A 22 4.42 5.50 0.43
N LEU A 23 4.87 5.99 -0.73
CA LEU A 23 4.61 7.37 -1.16
C LEU A 23 3.12 7.63 -1.40
N LEU A 24 2.38 6.65 -1.94
CA LEU A 24 0.95 6.78 -2.22
C LEU A 24 0.04 6.41 -1.04
N SER A 25 0.58 5.96 0.09
CA SER A 25 -0.20 5.53 1.26
C SER A 25 -1.13 6.62 1.82
N VAL A 26 -0.79 7.89 1.59
CA VAL A 26 -1.58 9.06 1.99
C VAL A 26 -2.81 9.30 1.11
N THR A 27 -2.86 8.69 -0.08
CA THR A 27 -3.97 8.88 -1.00
C THR A 27 -5.17 8.00 -0.59
N PRO A 28 -6.41 8.55 -0.62
CA PRO A 28 -7.58 7.80 -0.17
C PRO A 28 -7.87 6.57 -1.04
N LEU A 29 -7.50 6.61 -2.33
CA LEU A 29 -7.69 5.48 -3.25
C LEU A 29 -6.81 4.29 -2.87
N VAL A 30 -5.52 4.49 -2.66
CA VAL A 30 -4.60 3.40 -2.30
C VAL A 30 -4.92 2.86 -0.91
N ARG A 31 -5.29 3.74 0.02
CA ARG A 31 -5.74 3.33 1.36
C ARG A 31 -6.97 2.42 1.28
N ARG A 32 -8.02 2.84 0.57
CA ARG A 32 -9.29 2.11 0.48
C ARG A 32 -9.20 0.81 -0.32
N GLU A 33 -8.54 0.86 -1.47
CA GLU A 33 -8.57 -0.26 -2.42
C GLU A 33 -7.48 -1.29 -2.17
N VAL A 34 -6.37 -0.91 -1.53
CA VAL A 34 -5.21 -1.78 -1.31
C VAL A 34 -4.95 -1.96 0.18
N LEU A 35 -4.60 -0.90 0.90
CA LEU A 35 -4.04 -1.02 2.26
C LEU A 35 -5.05 -1.57 3.28
N LEU A 36 -6.33 -1.22 3.16
CA LEU A 36 -7.40 -1.79 4.00
C LEU A 36 -7.68 -3.27 3.71
N LYS A 37 -7.35 -3.77 2.52
CA LYS A 37 -7.60 -5.16 2.13
C LYS A 37 -6.45 -6.09 2.50
N VAL A 38 -5.29 -5.55 2.88
CA VAL A 38 -4.16 -6.36 3.34
C VAL A 38 -4.44 -6.84 4.78
N PRO A 39 -4.50 -8.17 5.02
CA PRO A 39 -4.65 -8.68 6.37
C PRO A 39 -3.48 -8.19 7.22
N LEU A 40 -3.75 -7.79 8.48
CA LEU A 40 -2.85 -7.10 9.42
C LEU A 40 -2.70 -5.58 9.25
N LEU A 41 -2.82 -5.02 8.04
CA LEU A 41 -2.71 -3.56 7.84
C LEU A 41 -4.06 -2.83 7.97
N ASN A 42 -5.17 -3.55 7.83
CA ASN A 42 -6.51 -2.98 7.91
C ASN A 42 -6.71 -2.15 9.19
N THR A 43 -6.40 -2.71 10.36
CA THR A 43 -6.60 -2.05 11.66
C THR A 43 -5.78 -0.78 11.85
N TYR A 44 -4.65 -0.66 11.14
CA TYR A 44 -3.79 0.53 11.15
C TYR A 44 -4.33 1.62 10.22
N TYR A 45 -4.84 1.24 9.05
CA TYR A 45 -5.37 2.17 8.06
C TYR A 45 -6.87 2.41 8.19
N GLU A 46 -7.58 1.80 9.13
CA GLU A 46 -8.99 2.07 9.37
C GLU A 46 -9.19 3.49 9.92
N ASP A 47 -10.15 4.22 9.35
CA ASP A 47 -10.57 5.51 9.91
C ASP A 47 -11.61 5.26 11.01
N LYS A 48 -11.20 5.51 12.25
CA LYS A 48 -12.06 5.35 13.45
C LYS A 48 -12.78 6.65 13.83
N THR A 49 -12.62 7.71 13.05
CA THR A 49 -13.27 8.99 13.31
C THR A 49 -14.78 8.83 13.09
N PRO A 50 -15.61 9.14 14.10
CA PRO A 50 -17.06 9.02 13.97
C PRO A 50 -17.59 9.99 12.92
N ALA A 51 -18.67 9.63 12.24
CA ALA A 51 -19.20 10.43 11.13
C ALA A 51 -19.66 11.83 11.56
N CYS A 52 -20.07 12.01 12.82
CA CYS A 52 -20.48 13.32 13.35
C CYS A 52 -19.32 14.34 13.47
N ASP A 53 -18.07 13.86 13.57
CA ASP A 53 -16.88 14.72 13.69
C ASP A 53 -16.27 15.04 12.32
N LYS A 54 -16.82 14.48 11.24
CA LYS A 54 -16.37 14.75 9.88
C LYS A 54 -17.05 16.04 9.38
N PRO A 55 -16.27 17.05 8.93
CA PRO A 55 -16.84 18.33 8.51
C PRO A 55 -17.61 18.26 7.17
N PHE A 56 -17.59 17.10 6.50
CA PHE A 56 -18.28 16.78 5.25
C PHE A 56 -18.61 15.29 5.19
#